data_AF-A0A815MRD4-F1
#
_entry.id   AF-A0A815MRD4-F1
#
_cell.length_a   1.000
_cell.length_b   1.000
_cell.length_c   1.000
_cell.angle_alpha   90.00
_cell.angle_beta   90.00
_cell.angle_gamma   90.00
#
_symmetry.space_group_name_H-M   'P 1'
#
loop_
_entity.id
_entity.type
_entity.pdbx_description
1 polymer ?
#
loop_
_entity_poly.entity_id
_entity_poly.type
_entity_poly.pdbx_seq_one_letter_code
_entity_poly.pdbx_strand_id
1 'polypeptide(L)'
;QHSELCAGFVLYEKDQAILSFSGDSGFNASFYKFLWTAPTILVDDRATCTYAHASFDEILNFYNAPGEQRQVFVYHYGLENEKPTFPIDSISAISPGQGIQLILPQ
;
A
#
# COMPACT_ATOMS: atom_id res chain seq x y z
N GLN A 1 4.87 11.10 -3.55
CA GLN A 1 4.71 12.32 -4.39
C GLN A 1 3.41 12.97 -3.97
N HIS A 2 3.42 14.21 -3.50
CA HIS A 2 2.21 14.87 -2.99
C HIS A 2 2.35 16.39 -3.13
N SER A 3 1.24 17.13 -3.02
CA SER A 3 1.22 18.61 -3.09
C SER A 3 1.99 19.30 -1.95
N GLU A 4 2.20 18.59 -0.85
CA GLU A 4 2.90 19.05 0.34
C GLU A 4 3.92 17.99 0.78
N LEU A 5 4.76 18.32 1.76
CA LEU A 5 5.67 17.34 2.34
C LEU A 5 4.86 16.22 3.02
N CYS A 6 4.84 15.07 2.38
CA CYS A 6 4.19 13.85 2.86
C CYS A 6 5.23 12.72 2.86
N ALA A 7 5.26 11.94 3.93
CA ALA A 7 6.26 10.88 4.12
C ALA A 7 5.58 9.55 4.43
N GLY A 8 5.98 8.52 3.71
CA GLY A 8 5.78 7.14 4.12
C GLY A 8 6.95 6.63 4.96
N PHE A 9 6.81 5.41 5.47
CA PHE A 9 7.85 4.76 6.27
C PHE A 9 7.85 3.24 6.07
N VAL A 10 8.96 2.63 6.46
CA VAL A 10 9.07 1.18 6.69
C VAL A 10 9.40 1.00 8.17
N LEU A 11 8.53 0.29 8.87
CA LEU A 11 8.71 -0.09 10.27
C LEU A 11 9.51 -1.39 10.34
N TYR A 12 10.53 -1.36 11.19
CA TYR A 12 11.38 -2.50 11.45
C TYR A 12 11.17 -3.00 12.88
N GLU A 13 11.13 -4.31 13.03
CA GLU A 13 11.35 -4.97 14.31
C GLU A 13 12.75 -5.60 14.25
N LYS A 14 13.66 -5.10 15.10
CA LYS A 14 15.10 -5.35 14.97
C LYS A 14 15.56 -4.96 13.55
N ASP A 15 16.17 -5.87 12.81
CA ASP A 15 16.69 -5.65 11.46
C ASP A 15 15.74 -6.14 10.36
N GLN A 16 14.49 -6.47 10.70
CA GLN A 16 13.52 -7.02 9.75
C GLN A 16 12.36 -6.04 9.54
N ALA A 17 12.09 -5.73 8.27
CA ALA A 17 10.92 -4.92 7.90
C ALA A 17 9.64 -5.72 8.17
N ILE A 18 8.69 -5.14 8.89
CA ILE A 18 7.43 -5.79 9.27
C ILE A 18 6.21 -5.13 8.66
N LEU A 19 6.29 -3.82 8.42
CA LEU A 19 5.20 -3.01 7.92
C LEU A 19 5.75 -1.86 7.09
N SER A 20 5.11 -1.54 5.98
CA SER A 20 5.33 -0.28 5.29
C SER A 20 4.04 0.50 5.14
N PHE A 21 4.15 1.82 5.10
CA PHE A 21 3.04 2.76 5.00
C PHE A 21 3.41 3.85 4.01
N SER A 22 2.57 4.11 3.02
CA SER A 22 2.89 5.05 1.95
C SER A 22 2.74 6.52 2.35
N GLY A 23 1.89 6.83 3.34
CA GLY A 23 1.26 8.16 3.40
C GLY A 23 0.44 8.45 2.13
N ASP A 24 -0.06 9.67 2.00
CA ASP A 24 -0.70 10.09 0.75
C ASP A 24 0.36 10.27 -0.34
N SER A 25 0.26 9.50 -1.42
CA SER A 25 1.27 9.49 -2.47
C SER A 25 0.76 9.07 -3.83
N GLY A 26 1.13 9.85 -4.86
CA GLY A 26 1.13 9.42 -6.24
C GLY A 26 2.11 8.26 -6.47
N PHE A 27 1.87 7.49 -7.53
CA PHE A 27 2.70 6.34 -7.85
C PHE A 27 4.11 6.76 -8.26
N ASN A 28 5.09 6.20 -7.55
CA ASN A 28 6.50 6.35 -7.86
C ASN A 28 7.21 5.01 -7.68
N ALA A 29 7.66 4.40 -8.77
CA ALA A 29 8.18 3.03 -8.75
C ALA A 29 9.33 2.82 -7.74
N SER A 30 10.25 3.79 -7.59
CA SER A 30 11.36 3.69 -6.64
C SER A 30 10.87 3.73 -5.19
N PHE A 31 9.91 4.59 -4.89
CA PHE A 31 9.28 4.67 -3.57
C PHE A 31 8.49 3.40 -3.24
N TYR A 32 7.65 2.92 -4.16
CA TYR A 32 6.89 1.68 -3.96
C TYR A 32 7.79 0.45 -3.85
N LYS A 33 8.92 0.42 -4.58
CA LYS A 33 9.96 -0.61 -4.40
C LYS A 33 10.59 -0.58 -3.01
N PHE A 34 10.77 0.60 -2.42
CA PHE A 34 11.20 0.74 -1.04
C PHE A 34 10.13 0.24 -0.06
N LEU A 35 8.86 0.55 -0.26
CA LEU A 35 7.76 0.02 0.58
C LEU A 35 7.62 -1.50 0.48
N TRP A 36 7.93 -2.08 -0.69
CA TRP A 36 7.85 -3.53 -0.96
C TRP A 36 8.90 -4.40 -0.25
N THR A 37 9.78 -3.79 0.54
CA THR A 37 10.70 -4.53 1.41
C THR A 37 9.99 -5.14 2.62
N ALA A 38 8.84 -4.60 3.03
CA ALA A 38 8.03 -5.14 4.13
C ALA A 38 7.04 -6.20 3.63
N PRO A 39 6.74 -7.25 4.42
CA PRO A 39 5.78 -8.29 4.05
C PRO A 39 4.32 -7.80 4.14
N THR A 40 4.04 -6.80 4.97
CA THR A 40 2.75 -6.12 5.10
C THR A 40 2.87 -4.66 4.68
N ILE A 41 1.96 -4.20 3.82
CA ILE A 41 2.08 -2.89 3.14
C ILE A 41 0.74 -2.18 3.20
N LEU A 42 0.72 -0.93 3.67
CA LEU A 42 -0.44 -0.04 3.59
C LEU A 42 -0.18 1.02 2.52
N VAL A 43 -1.08 1.11 1.54
CA VAL A 43 -0.94 2.04 0.43
C VAL A 43 -2.16 2.94 0.28
N ASP A 44 -1.89 4.23 0.10
CA ASP A 44 -2.84 5.21 -0.41
C ASP A 44 -3.12 4.88 -1.86
N ASP A 45 -4.41 4.76 -2.18
CA ASP A 45 -4.83 4.31 -3.49
C ASP A 45 -6.28 4.71 -3.76
N ARG A 46 -6.57 5.19 -4.97
CA ARG A 46 -7.87 5.75 -5.39
C ARG A 46 -8.35 5.19 -6.73
N ALA A 47 -9.65 5.36 -7.00
CA ALA A 47 -10.22 4.96 -8.29
C ALA A 47 -9.63 5.71 -9.50
N THR A 48 -9.17 6.95 -9.32
CA THR A 48 -8.54 7.76 -10.37
C THR A 48 -7.19 8.25 -9.86
N CYS A 49 -6.12 7.94 -10.62
CA CYS A 49 -4.78 8.40 -10.26
C CYS A 49 -4.67 9.92 -10.42
N THR A 50 -3.79 10.50 -9.61
CA THR A 50 -3.35 11.89 -9.74
C THR A 50 -1.86 11.95 -9.48
N TYR A 51 -1.26 13.13 -9.63
CA TYR A 51 0.12 13.36 -9.16
C TYR A 51 0.30 13.06 -7.66
N ALA A 52 -0.77 13.18 -6.86
CA ALA A 52 -0.73 13.09 -5.41
C ALA A 52 -1.26 11.76 -4.84
N HIS A 53 -1.93 10.94 -5.65
CA HIS A 53 -2.54 9.66 -5.22
C HIS A 53 -2.41 8.60 -6.32
N ALA A 54 -1.94 7.41 -5.96
CA ALA A 54 -1.88 6.27 -6.86
C ALA A 54 -3.29 5.74 -7.22
N SER A 55 -3.38 4.92 -8.28
CA SER A 55 -4.60 4.18 -8.61
C SER A 55 -4.52 2.67 -8.44
N PHE A 56 -5.71 2.05 -8.31
CA PHE A 56 -5.86 0.61 -8.10
C PHE A 56 -5.12 -0.20 -9.17
N ASP A 57 -5.14 0.29 -10.41
CA ASP A 57 -4.43 -0.31 -11.53
C ASP A 57 -2.91 -0.21 -11.38
N GLU A 58 -2.38 0.90 -10.88
CA GLU A 58 -0.94 1.07 -10.64
C GLU A 58 -0.45 0.08 -9.57
N ILE A 59 -1.23 -0.09 -8.49
CA ILE A 59 -0.91 -1.06 -7.43
C ILE A 59 -1.01 -2.49 -7.95
N LEU A 60 -2.05 -2.83 -8.71
CA LEU A 60 -2.19 -4.17 -9.31
C LEU A 60 -1.05 -4.48 -10.29
N ASN A 61 -0.69 -3.52 -11.14
CA ASN A 61 0.43 -3.68 -12.07
C ASN A 61 1.77 -3.83 -11.35
N PHE A 62 1.99 -3.08 -10.27
CA PHE A 62 3.20 -3.20 -9.47
C PHE A 62 3.26 -4.55 -8.73
N TYR A 63 2.12 -5.01 -8.21
CA TYR A 63 2.00 -6.27 -7.50
C TYR A 63 2.30 -7.48 -8.39
N ASN A 64 1.86 -7.46 -9.64
CA ASN A 64 2.07 -8.54 -10.60
C ASN A 64 3.53 -8.69 -11.08
N ALA A 65 4.45 -7.82 -10.64
CA ALA A 65 5.87 -7.97 -10.93
C ALA A 65 6.47 -9.20 -10.21
N PRO A 66 7.49 -9.86 -10.79
CA PRO A 66 8.14 -11.02 -10.16
C PRO A 66 8.68 -10.68 -8.75
N GLY A 67 8.27 -11.45 -7.75
CA GLY A 67 8.69 -11.25 -6.36
C GLY A 67 7.98 -12.19 -5.39
N GLU A 68 8.34 -12.08 -4.12
CA GLU A 68 7.61 -12.73 -3.05
C GLU A 68 6.24 -12.08 -2.86
N GLN A 69 5.23 -12.90 -2.56
CA GLN A 69 3.88 -12.43 -2.27
C GLN A 69 3.89 -11.51 -1.03
N ARG A 70 3.09 -10.44 -1.07
CA ARG A 70 2.96 -9.45 0.01
C ARG A 70 1.50 -9.31 0.40
N GLN A 71 1.23 -8.98 1.66
CA GLN A 71 -0.11 -8.56 2.08
C GLN A 71 -0.23 -7.05 1.92
N VAL A 72 -1.12 -6.62 1.03
CA VAL A 72 -1.37 -5.21 0.73
C VAL A 72 -2.74 -4.80 1.26
N PHE A 73 -2.74 -3.69 1.97
CA PHE A 73 -3.93 -3.04 2.51
C PHE A 73 -4.08 -1.65 1.88
N VAL A 74 -5.16 -1.47 1.14
CA VAL A 74 -5.50 -0.21 0.49
C VAL A 74 -6.33 0.65 1.43
N TYR A 75 -5.89 1.88 1.65
CA TYR A 75 -6.62 2.90 2.41
C TYR A 75 -6.79 4.17 1.57
N HIS A 76 -7.57 5.13 2.10
CA HIS A 76 -7.76 6.44 1.48
C HIS A 76 -8.40 6.43 0.06
N TYR A 77 -9.15 5.37 -0.27
CA TYR A 77 -9.87 5.21 -1.53
C TYR A 77 -11.06 6.14 -1.74
N GLY A 78 -11.41 6.97 -0.75
CA GLY A 78 -12.54 7.89 -0.79
C GLY A 78 -13.63 7.45 0.17
N LEU A 79 -14.84 7.24 -0.35
CA LEU A 79 -16.03 6.89 0.41
C LEU A 79 -16.18 5.36 0.57
N GLU A 80 -16.90 4.90 1.58
CA GLU A 80 -17.12 3.46 1.83
C GLU A 80 -17.83 2.76 0.66
N ASN A 81 -18.72 3.46 -0.08
CA ASN A 81 -19.36 2.93 -1.28
C ASN A 81 -18.43 2.89 -2.51
N GLU A 82 -17.22 3.46 -2.41
CA GLU A 82 -16.16 3.40 -3.42
C GLU A 82 -15.09 2.35 -3.07
N LYS A 83 -15.31 1.58 -1.99
CA LYS A 83 -14.39 0.54 -1.53
C LYS A 83 -14.12 -0.46 -2.66
N PRO A 84 -12.86 -0.61 -3.11
CA PRO A 84 -12.53 -1.47 -4.23
C PRO A 84 -12.55 -2.94 -3.85
N THR A 85 -12.84 -3.78 -4.83
CA THR A 85 -12.63 -5.22 -4.79
C THR A 85 -11.46 -5.58 -5.71
N PHE A 86 -10.48 -6.31 -5.20
CA PHE A 86 -9.30 -6.71 -5.97
C PHE A 86 -9.41 -8.18 -6.41
N PRO A 87 -8.85 -8.54 -7.58
CA PRO A 87 -8.84 -9.93 -8.06
C PRO A 87 -7.75 -10.80 -7.40
N ILE A 88 -6.97 -10.24 -6.46
CA ILE A 88 -5.85 -10.89 -5.79
C ILE A 88 -6.15 -10.94 -4.29
N ASP A 89 -6.23 -12.13 -3.70
CA ASP A 89 -6.66 -12.34 -2.31
C ASP A 89 -5.79 -11.60 -1.27
N SER A 90 -4.51 -11.41 -1.57
CA SER A 90 -3.56 -10.70 -0.70
C SER A 90 -3.56 -9.18 -0.89
N ILE A 91 -4.51 -8.62 -1.64
CA ILE A 91 -4.77 -7.18 -1.74
C ILE A 91 -6.21 -6.92 -1.28
N SER A 92 -6.38 -6.05 -0.30
CA SER A 92 -7.71 -5.73 0.23
C SER A 92 -7.81 -4.28 0.68
N ALA A 93 -8.99 -3.68 0.53
CA ALA A 93 -9.27 -2.36 1.09
C ALA A 93 -9.69 -2.46 2.56
N ILE A 94 -9.16 -1.58 3.41
CA ILE A 94 -9.46 -1.52 4.84
C ILE A 94 -10.41 -0.36 5.18
N SER A 95 -11.24 -0.53 6.21
CA SER A 95 -12.16 0.52 6.69
C SER A 95 -11.71 1.07 8.07
N PRO A 96 -12.12 2.29 8.46
CA PRO A 96 -11.80 2.84 9.78
C PRO A 96 -12.18 1.90 10.92
N GLY A 97 -11.27 1.72 11.88
CA GLY A 97 -11.45 0.82 13.03
C GLY A 97 -11.17 -0.66 12.74
N GLN A 98 -10.89 -1.04 11.48
CA GLN A 98 -10.48 -2.39 11.15
C GLN A 98 -9.05 -2.65 11.62
N GLY A 99 -8.88 -3.66 12.47
CA GLY A 99 -7.55 -4.18 12.82
C GLY A 99 -6.95 -4.97 11.66
N ILE A 100 -5.64 -4.88 11.48
CA ILE A 100 -4.88 -5.71 10.55
C ILE A 100 -3.91 -6.60 11.33
N GLN A 101 -3.64 -7.78 10.79
CA GLN A 101 -2.61 -8.67 11.32
C GLN A 101 -1.33 -8.49 10.51
N LEU A 102 -0.24 -8.17 11.20
CA LEU A 102 1.08 -8.05 10.58
C LEU A 102 1.66 -9.44 10.33
N ILE A 103 2.30 -9.60 9.18
CA ILE A 103 3.14 -10.77 8.90
C ILE A 103 4.48 -10.51 9.58
N LEU A 104 4.75 -11.27 10.64
CA LEU A 104 6.04 -11.21 11.34
C LEU A 104 7.02 -12.20 10.69
N PRO A 105 8.31 -11.83 10.59
CA PRO A 105 9.36 -12.76 10.23
C PRO A 105 9.44 -13.90 11.26
N GLN A 106 9.83 -15.09 10.80
CA GLN A 106 10.14 -16.22 11.67
C GLN A 106 11.53 -16.08 12.30
#